data_AF-A0A660LVR6-F1
#
_entry.id   AF-A0A660LVR6-F1
#
_cell.length_a   1.000
_cell.length_b   1.000
_cell.length_c   1.000
_cell.angle_alpha   90.00
_cell.angle_beta   90.00
_cell.angle_gamma   90.00
#
_symmetry.space_group_name_H-M   'P 1'
#
loop_
_entity.id
_entity.type
_entity.pdbx_description
1 polymer ?
#
loop_
_entity_poly.entity_id
_entity_poly.type
_entity_poly.pdbx_seq_one_letter_code
_entity_poly.pdbx_strand_id
1 'polypeptide(L)'
;AMPKTCAKIADTLGFSIDTASYESLVLKNEISNFVAKATEPLFPRIEKELMSEANEPKVEVKAEPKENKKEDEIISIDDFAKIVIKVGEVLECERVEGSEKLLKFKIDLGEDEPRQILSGIAKYYEPSSLIGKQVCVLANLKERTMMKKYVSQGMILSASDGSLTLLGTQSKVKNGAIVG
;
A
#
# COMPACT_ATOMS: atom_id res chain seq x y z
N ALA A 1 8.19 8.20 26.86
CA ALA A 1 7.78 9.59 26.59
C ALA A 1 6.58 10.00 27.45
N MET A 2 5.47 9.25 27.42
CA MET A 2 4.20 9.62 28.08
C MET A 2 4.27 9.98 29.58
N PRO A 3 4.94 9.23 30.49
CA PRO A 3 4.93 9.58 31.92
C PRO A 3 5.56 10.95 32.23
N LYS A 4 6.55 11.37 31.44
CA LYS A 4 7.21 12.68 31.57
C LYS A 4 6.32 13.81 31.04
N THR A 5 5.53 13.54 30.01
CA THR A 5 4.59 14.50 29.43
C THR A 5 3.41 14.75 30.38
N CYS A 6 2.91 13.73 31.06
CA CYS A 6 1.85 13.89 32.06
C CYS A 6 2.27 14.78 33.23
N ALA A 7 3.52 14.63 33.72
CA ALA A 7 4.07 15.51 34.76
C ALA A 7 4.13 16.98 34.29
N LYS A 8 4.59 17.23 33.06
CA LYS A 8 4.61 18.58 32.47
C LYS A 8 3.22 19.20 32.37
N ILE A 9 2.20 18.41 32.00
CA ILE A 9 0.81 18.88 31.94
C ILE A 9 0.33 19.30 33.33
N ALA A 10 0.61 18.49 34.36
CA ALA A 10 0.23 18.78 35.73
C ALA A 10 0.89 20.07 36.26
N ASP A 11 2.18 20.27 35.99
CA ASP A 11 2.92 21.50 36.33
C ASP A 11 2.33 22.75 35.65
N THR A 12 1.87 22.60 34.40
CA THR A 12 1.36 23.72 33.60
C THR A 12 -0.06 24.14 33.96
N LEU A 13 -0.85 23.18 34.47
CA LEU A 13 -2.17 23.41 35.02
C LEU A 13 -2.10 23.76 36.51
N GLY A 14 -0.95 23.58 37.17
CA GLY A 14 -0.71 23.99 38.55
C GLY A 14 -1.25 23.01 39.60
N PHE A 15 -1.35 21.73 39.28
CA PHE A 15 -1.73 20.68 40.23
C PHE A 15 -0.68 19.58 40.31
N SER A 16 -0.59 18.90 41.46
CA SER A 16 0.26 17.73 41.65
C SER A 16 -0.50 16.45 41.31
N ILE A 17 0.20 15.45 40.75
CA ILE A 17 -0.37 14.12 40.52
C ILE A 17 -0.19 13.30 41.79
N ASP A 18 -1.11 13.46 42.73
CA ASP A 18 -1.12 12.77 44.02
C ASP A 18 -2.52 12.26 44.39
N THR A 19 -2.59 11.34 45.34
CA THR A 19 -3.83 10.65 45.72
C THR A 19 -4.91 11.62 46.22
N ALA A 20 -4.52 12.71 46.90
CA ALA A 20 -5.48 13.71 47.40
C ALA A 20 -6.13 14.51 46.25
N SER A 21 -5.34 14.86 45.22
CA SER A 21 -5.84 15.51 44.00
C SER A 21 -6.76 14.60 43.17
N TYR A 22 -6.50 13.28 43.18
CA TYR A 22 -7.37 12.31 42.52
C TYR A 22 -8.75 12.21 43.22
N GLU A 23 -8.77 12.17 44.56
CA GLU A 23 -10.04 12.10 45.29
C GLU A 23 -10.90 13.37 45.15
N SER A 24 -10.29 14.55 45.16
CA SER A 24 -11.04 15.81 45.02
C SER A 24 -11.54 16.06 43.60
N LEU A 25 -10.69 15.89 42.59
CA LEU A 25 -11.02 16.21 41.19
C LEU A 25 -11.84 15.11 40.50
N VAL A 26 -11.54 13.83 40.76
CA VAL A 26 -12.15 12.70 40.04
C VAL A 26 -13.33 12.09 40.81
N LEU A 27 -13.21 11.92 42.13
CA LEU A 27 -14.27 11.29 42.92
C LEU A 27 -15.30 12.29 43.47
N LYS A 28 -14.87 13.48 43.87
CA LYS A 28 -15.75 14.54 44.39
C LYS A 28 -16.19 15.58 43.34
N ASN A 29 -15.64 15.47 42.12
CA ASN A 29 -16.00 16.28 40.95
C ASN A 29 -15.86 17.81 41.20
N GLU A 30 -14.92 18.20 42.06
CA GLU A 30 -14.63 19.61 42.35
C GLU A 30 -13.79 20.21 41.22
N ILE A 31 -14.22 21.36 40.69
CA ILE A 31 -13.50 22.07 39.64
C ILE A 31 -12.56 23.06 40.33
N SER A 32 -11.25 22.84 40.22
CA SER A 32 -10.26 23.79 40.71
C SER A 32 -10.07 24.94 39.71
N ASN A 33 -9.82 26.14 40.24
CA ASN A 33 -9.54 27.33 39.45
C ASN A 33 -8.10 27.25 38.91
N PHE A 34 -7.93 26.65 37.74
CA PHE A 34 -6.62 26.53 37.11
C PHE A 34 -6.23 27.82 36.39
N VAL A 35 -5.02 28.32 36.64
CA VAL A 35 -4.39 29.39 35.86
C VAL A 35 -3.31 28.75 35.00
N ALA A 36 -3.65 28.49 33.74
CA ALA A 36 -2.75 27.84 32.80
C ALA A 36 -1.52 28.73 32.51
N LYS A 37 -0.32 28.17 32.65
CA LYS A 37 0.93 28.80 32.24
C LYS A 37 1.27 28.37 30.81
N ALA A 38 1.94 29.23 30.03
CA ALA A 38 2.42 28.88 28.69
C ALA A 38 3.51 27.79 28.77
N THR A 39 3.44 26.79 27.88
CA THR A 39 4.26 25.58 27.93
C THR A 39 4.88 25.30 26.57
N GLU A 40 6.07 24.71 26.56
CA GLU A 40 6.72 24.27 25.33
C GLU A 40 5.99 23.07 24.70
N PRO A 41 6.07 22.88 23.37
CA PRO A 41 5.39 21.79 22.67
C PRO A 41 5.70 20.44 23.31
N LEU A 42 4.69 19.78 23.87
CA LEU A 42 4.83 18.52 24.60
C LEU A 42 5.30 17.35 23.73
N PHE A 43 5.05 17.46 22.42
CA PHE A 43 5.48 16.50 21.40
C PHE A 43 6.07 17.26 20.21
N PRO A 44 7.34 17.67 20.28
CA PRO A 44 8.01 18.28 19.14
C PRO A 44 8.06 17.29 17.98
N ARG A 45 7.76 17.78 16.77
CA ARG A 45 7.76 16.97 15.55
C ARG A 45 9.20 16.53 15.28
N ILE A 46 9.43 15.23 15.24
CA ILE A 46 10.77 14.66 15.06
C ILE A 46 11.17 14.85 13.59
N GLU A 47 11.94 15.90 13.29
CA GLU A 47 12.57 16.09 12.00
C GLU A 47 14.05 15.63 12.08
N LYS A 48 14.23 14.37 11.68
CA LYS A 48 15.43 13.79 11.04
C LYS A 48 16.70 13.41 11.81
N GLU A 49 16.99 13.81 13.03
CA GLU A 49 18.33 13.49 13.62
C GLU A 49 18.41 12.36 14.67
N LEU A 50 17.34 11.58 14.88
CA LEU A 50 17.37 10.43 15.83
C LEU A 50 16.98 9.09 15.19
N MET A 51 17.22 8.93 13.88
CA MET A 51 16.96 7.68 13.16
C MET A 51 18.20 6.78 12.97
N SER A 52 19.27 6.96 13.74
CA SER A 52 20.44 6.05 13.65
C SER A 52 20.41 4.89 14.66
N GLU A 53 19.55 4.92 15.69
CA GLU A 53 19.53 3.87 16.72
C GLU A 53 18.11 3.46 17.13
N ALA A 54 17.36 2.86 16.21
CA ALA A 54 16.24 1.98 16.56
C ALA A 54 15.94 1.03 15.39
N ASN A 55 16.57 -0.14 15.47
CA ASN A 55 16.31 -1.27 14.58
C ASN A 55 14.94 -1.88 14.91
N GLU A 56 13.91 -1.59 14.11
CA GLU A 56 12.75 -2.46 13.85
C GLU A 56 11.86 -1.86 12.72
N PRO A 57 11.57 -2.58 11.62
CA PRO A 57 10.81 -2.03 10.50
C PRO A 57 9.30 -2.22 10.69
N LYS A 58 8.59 -1.17 11.13
CA LYS A 58 7.15 -1.02 10.86
C LYS A 58 6.95 -0.26 9.56
N VAL A 59 6.75 -0.99 8.46
CA VAL A 59 6.26 -0.41 7.21
C VAL A 59 4.74 -0.51 7.19
N GLU A 60 4.08 0.53 7.70
CA GLU A 60 2.71 0.86 7.31
C GLU A 60 2.76 1.42 5.88
N VAL A 61 2.44 0.60 4.88
CA VAL A 61 2.23 1.10 3.51
C VAL A 61 0.83 1.71 3.45
N LYS A 62 0.72 3.01 3.79
CA LYS A 62 -0.29 3.89 3.20
C LYS A 62 0.01 3.97 1.71
N ALA A 63 -0.69 3.17 0.92
CA ALA A 63 -0.78 3.34 -0.53
C ALA A 63 -1.72 4.53 -0.81
N GLU A 64 -1.22 5.74 -0.58
CA GLU A 64 -1.61 6.89 -1.38
C GLU A 64 -0.87 6.76 -2.72
N PRO A 65 -1.53 6.90 -3.87
CA PRO A 65 -0.83 7.06 -5.13
C PRO A 65 -0.10 8.39 -5.03
N LYS A 66 1.19 8.35 -4.65
CA LYS A 66 2.10 9.44 -4.97
C LYS A 66 2.17 9.47 -6.48
N GLU A 67 1.40 10.38 -7.04
CA GLU A 67 1.57 10.90 -8.39
C GLU A 67 2.95 11.57 -8.43
N ASN A 68 3.98 10.73 -8.51
CA ASN A 68 5.31 11.18 -8.84
C ASN A 68 5.23 11.49 -10.32
N LYS A 69 4.87 12.74 -10.66
CA LYS A 69 5.14 13.32 -11.97
C LYS A 69 6.66 13.32 -12.13
N LYS A 70 7.20 12.16 -12.48
CA LYS A 70 8.44 12.08 -13.21
C LYS A 70 8.14 12.79 -14.52
N GLU A 71 8.84 13.87 -14.77
CA GLU A 71 8.99 14.35 -16.14
C GLU A 71 9.36 13.13 -16.98
N ASP A 72 8.65 12.92 -18.09
CA ASP A 72 8.88 11.78 -18.98
C ASP A 72 10.28 11.90 -19.56
N GLU A 73 11.28 11.37 -18.85
CA GLU A 73 12.60 11.15 -19.40
C GLU A 73 12.41 10.26 -20.63
N ILE A 74 12.76 10.81 -21.80
CA ILE A 74 12.65 10.09 -23.07
C ILE A 74 13.57 8.86 -22.95
N ILE A 75 12.95 7.69 -22.85
CA ILE A 75 13.68 6.42 -22.84
C ILE A 75 14.14 6.04 -24.24
N SER A 76 15.23 5.29 -24.32
CA SER A 76 15.69 4.72 -25.58
C SER A 76 14.87 3.49 -25.96
N ILE A 77 14.87 3.11 -27.25
CA ILE A 77 14.26 1.86 -27.70
C ILE A 77 14.92 0.63 -27.03
N ASP A 78 16.19 0.74 -26.65
CA ASP A 78 16.93 -0.32 -25.94
C ASP A 78 16.36 -0.56 -24.54
N ASP A 79 15.83 0.48 -23.88
CA ASP A 79 15.16 0.33 -22.59
C ASP A 79 13.81 -0.36 -22.73
N PHE A 80 13.09 -0.11 -23.82
CA PHE A 80 11.87 -0.85 -24.14
C PHE A 80 12.19 -2.32 -24.46
N ALA A 81 13.28 -2.60 -25.18
CA ALA A 81 13.71 -3.97 -25.48
C ALA A 81 14.06 -4.79 -24.22
N LYS A 82 14.45 -4.13 -23.12
CA LYS A 82 14.65 -4.80 -21.82
C LYS A 82 13.35 -5.24 -21.16
N ILE A 83 12.19 -4.75 -21.60
CA ILE A 83 10.88 -5.03 -21.03
C ILE A 83 10.21 -6.14 -21.87
N VAL A 84 9.79 -7.23 -21.22
CA VAL A 84 9.17 -8.36 -21.92
C VAL A 84 7.68 -8.38 -21.59
N ILE A 85 6.88 -7.83 -22.50
CA ILE A 85 5.43 -7.86 -22.40
C ILE A 85 4.92 -9.03 -23.25
N LYS A 86 4.09 -9.88 -22.67
CA LYS A 86 3.44 -11.01 -23.33
C LYS A 86 1.93 -10.91 -23.21
N VAL A 87 1.20 -11.43 -24.18
CA VAL A 87 -0.25 -11.61 -24.10
C VAL A 87 -0.56 -12.99 -23.52
N GLY A 88 -1.43 -13.05 -22.52
CA GLY A 88 -1.86 -14.31 -21.93
C GLY A 88 -3.35 -14.40 -21.72
N GLU A 89 -3.86 -15.63 -21.67
CA GLU A 89 -5.28 -15.91 -21.39
C GLU A 89 -5.47 -16.20 -19.90
N VAL A 90 -6.48 -15.59 -19.30
CA VAL A 90 -6.82 -15.83 -17.89
C VAL A 90 -7.53 -17.17 -17.77
N LEU A 91 -6.87 -18.16 -17.15
CA LEU A 91 -7.46 -19.47 -16.88
C LEU A 91 -8.33 -19.45 -15.63
N GLU A 92 -7.82 -18.85 -14.56
CA GLU A 92 -8.50 -18.76 -13.27
C GLU A 92 -8.37 -17.35 -12.70
N CYS A 93 -9.43 -16.89 -12.06
CA CYS A 93 -9.44 -15.64 -11.32
C CYS A 93 -10.18 -15.83 -10.00
N GLU A 94 -9.53 -15.50 -8.89
CA GLU A 94 -10.07 -15.67 -7.53
C GLU A 94 -9.85 -14.41 -6.70
N ARG A 95 -10.74 -14.16 -5.72
CA ARG A 95 -10.51 -13.11 -4.71
C ARG A 95 -9.48 -13.60 -3.70
N VAL A 96 -8.57 -12.72 -3.32
CA VAL A 96 -7.53 -13.05 -2.33
C VAL A 96 -8.12 -12.97 -0.92
N GLU A 97 -8.09 -14.07 -0.18
CA GLU A 97 -8.46 -14.07 1.24
C GLU A 97 -7.55 -13.11 2.03
N GLY A 98 -8.15 -12.10 2.67
CA GLY A 98 -7.44 -11.04 3.39
C GLY A 98 -7.22 -9.74 2.61
N SER A 99 -7.65 -9.65 1.34
CA SER A 99 -7.72 -8.40 0.58
C SER A 99 -9.06 -8.16 -0.08
N GLU A 100 -9.63 -6.99 0.14
CA GLU A 100 -10.79 -6.54 -0.64
C GLU A 100 -10.40 -5.93 -2.01
N LYS A 101 -9.10 -5.69 -2.24
CA LYS A 101 -8.61 -4.97 -3.42
C LYS A 101 -7.88 -5.85 -4.43
N LEU A 102 -7.41 -7.04 -4.02
CA LEU A 102 -6.58 -7.90 -4.85
C LEU A 102 -7.38 -9.07 -5.42
N LEU A 103 -7.19 -9.32 -6.71
CA LEU A 103 -7.55 -10.55 -7.40
C LEU A 103 -6.28 -11.33 -7.71
N LYS A 104 -6.37 -12.66 -7.58
CA LYS A 104 -5.35 -13.61 -7.97
C LYS A 104 -5.74 -14.20 -9.31
N PHE A 105 -4.82 -14.14 -10.26
CA PHE A 105 -4.95 -14.66 -11.61
C PHE A 105 -3.98 -15.83 -11.81
N LYS A 106 -4.44 -16.88 -12.50
CA LYS A 106 -3.57 -17.81 -13.22
C LYS A 106 -3.67 -17.51 -14.70
N ILE A 107 -2.56 -17.10 -15.30
CA ILE A 107 -2.51 -16.67 -16.70
C ILE A 107 -1.63 -17.62 -17.48
N ASP A 108 -2.16 -18.12 -18.60
CA ASP A 108 -1.40 -18.88 -19.58
C ASP A 108 -0.66 -17.92 -20.51
N LEU A 109 0.66 -17.90 -20.41
CA LEU A 109 1.57 -17.13 -21.25
C LEU A 109 2.24 -18.00 -22.33
N GLY A 110 1.68 -19.16 -22.66
CA GLY A 110 2.25 -20.12 -23.60
C GLY A 110 3.56 -20.76 -23.09
N GLU A 111 3.72 -20.85 -21.77
CA GLU A 111 4.82 -21.52 -21.08
C GLU A 111 4.34 -22.88 -20.53
N ASP A 112 5.24 -23.74 -20.04
CA ASP A 112 4.88 -25.07 -19.53
C ASP A 112 3.92 -25.02 -18.33
N GLU A 113 4.02 -23.96 -17.51
CA GLU A 113 3.15 -23.74 -16.35
C GLU A 113 2.49 -22.35 -16.38
N PRO A 114 1.21 -22.23 -16.00
CA PRO A 114 0.54 -20.95 -15.88
C PRO A 114 1.12 -20.14 -14.72
N ARG A 115 1.35 -18.84 -14.94
CA ARG A 115 1.93 -17.97 -13.91
C ARG A 115 0.88 -17.41 -12.99
N GLN A 116 1.24 -17.28 -11.71
CA GLN A 116 0.40 -16.62 -10.72
C GLN A 116 0.69 -15.11 -10.70
N ILE A 117 -0.34 -14.30 -10.92
CA ILE A 117 -0.23 -12.84 -10.92
C ILE A 117 -1.32 -12.24 -10.03
N LEU A 118 -0.94 -11.30 -9.17
CA LEU A 118 -1.88 -10.58 -8.32
C LEU A 118 -2.10 -9.18 -8.85
N SER A 119 -3.35 -8.76 -9.00
CA SER A 119 -3.69 -7.43 -9.48
C SER A 119 -4.73 -6.73 -8.61
N GLY A 120 -4.55 -5.42 -8.42
CA GLY A 120 -5.36 -4.56 -7.55
C GLY A 120 -6.71 -4.12 -8.11
N ILE A 121 -7.37 -4.99 -8.90
CA ILE A 121 -8.51 -4.61 -9.74
C ILE A 121 -9.86 -5.15 -9.21
N ALA A 122 -9.88 -5.72 -8.00
CA ALA A 122 -11.07 -6.38 -7.44
C ALA A 122 -12.30 -5.48 -7.30
N LYS A 123 -12.10 -4.16 -7.24
CA LYS A 123 -13.18 -3.17 -7.15
C LYS A 123 -13.86 -2.87 -8.50
N TYR A 124 -13.18 -3.18 -9.61
CA TYR A 124 -13.63 -2.80 -10.95
C TYR A 124 -14.18 -3.99 -11.73
N TYR A 125 -13.77 -5.21 -11.39
CA TYR A 125 -14.13 -6.41 -12.13
C TYR A 125 -14.52 -7.56 -11.22
N GLU A 126 -15.55 -8.30 -11.64
CA GLU A 126 -15.87 -9.59 -11.05
C GLU A 126 -14.95 -10.68 -11.61
N PRO A 127 -14.45 -11.61 -10.78
CA PRO A 127 -13.54 -12.67 -11.22
C PRO A 127 -14.07 -13.50 -12.39
N SER A 128 -15.36 -13.82 -12.37
CA SER A 128 -16.03 -14.60 -13.41
C SER A 128 -16.00 -13.93 -14.79
N SER A 129 -15.98 -12.60 -14.82
CA SER A 129 -15.96 -11.83 -16.07
C SER A 129 -14.58 -11.76 -16.72
N LEU A 130 -13.54 -12.17 -16.00
CA LEU A 130 -12.15 -12.10 -16.44
C LEU A 130 -11.63 -13.42 -16.98
N ILE A 131 -12.26 -14.54 -16.61
CA ILE A 131 -11.90 -15.88 -17.10
C ILE A 131 -12.10 -15.94 -18.63
N GLY A 132 -11.10 -16.47 -19.34
CA GLY A 132 -11.07 -16.58 -20.80
C GLY A 132 -10.74 -15.28 -21.56
N LYS A 133 -10.50 -14.16 -20.86
CA LYS A 133 -10.04 -12.92 -21.50
C LYS A 133 -8.52 -12.93 -21.70
N GLN A 134 -8.09 -12.28 -22.78
CA GLN A 134 -6.68 -12.04 -23.04
C GLN A 134 -6.24 -10.71 -22.44
N VAL A 135 -5.12 -10.73 -21.73
CA VAL A 135 -4.56 -9.57 -21.04
C VAL A 135 -3.07 -9.44 -21.32
N CYS A 136 -2.56 -8.21 -21.33
CA CYS A 136 -1.14 -7.93 -21.45
C CYS A 136 -0.45 -8.03 -20.10
N VAL A 137 0.63 -8.81 -20.05
CA VAL A 137 1.39 -9.13 -18.84
C VAL A 137 2.86 -8.78 -19.05
N LEU A 138 3.42 -8.04 -18.09
CA LEU A 138 4.86 -7.88 -17.97
C LEU A 138 5.47 -9.12 -17.31
N ALA A 139 6.22 -9.90 -18.09
CA ALA A 139 6.67 -11.24 -17.72
C ALA A 139 8.08 -11.31 -17.13
N ASN A 140 8.91 -10.28 -17.32
CA ASN A 140 10.31 -10.26 -16.84
C ASN A 140 10.54 -9.39 -15.60
N LEU A 141 9.49 -9.14 -14.82
CA LEU A 141 9.61 -8.45 -13.54
C LEU A 141 10.01 -9.45 -12.44
N LYS A 142 10.83 -9.02 -11.48
CA LYS A 142 11.15 -9.86 -10.31
C LYS A 142 9.88 -10.22 -9.57
N GLU A 143 9.81 -11.44 -9.06
CA GLU A 143 8.67 -11.85 -8.25
C GLU A 143 8.48 -10.92 -7.04
N ARG A 144 7.22 -10.58 -6.76
CA ARG A 144 6.87 -9.69 -5.66
C ARG A 144 5.92 -10.40 -4.72
N THR A 145 6.36 -10.60 -3.47
CA THR A 145 5.52 -11.15 -2.42
C THR A 145 4.47 -10.13 -2.00
N MET A 146 3.21 -10.49 -2.17
CA MET A 146 2.03 -9.74 -1.75
C MET A 146 1.36 -10.47 -0.57
N MET A 147 0.98 -9.71 0.46
CA MET A 147 0.31 -10.24 1.65
C MET A 147 1.06 -11.35 2.40
N LYS A 148 2.39 -11.40 2.28
CA LYS A 148 3.30 -12.40 2.91
C LYS A 148 3.08 -13.86 2.48
N LYS A 149 1.92 -14.24 1.92
CA LYS A 149 1.56 -15.60 1.50
C LYS A 149 1.53 -15.79 -0.01
N TYR A 150 1.26 -14.75 -0.80
CA TYR A 150 1.09 -14.86 -2.24
C TYR A 150 2.26 -14.24 -2.98
N VAL A 151 2.73 -14.89 -4.05
CA VAL A 151 3.81 -14.40 -4.90
C VAL A 151 3.23 -13.99 -6.25
N SER A 152 3.50 -12.75 -6.68
CA SER A 152 3.15 -12.26 -8.02
C SER A 152 4.35 -12.38 -8.93
N GLN A 153 4.25 -13.18 -9.98
CA GLN A 153 5.32 -13.47 -10.94
C GLN A 153 5.22 -12.60 -12.21
N GLY A 154 4.59 -11.43 -12.07
CA GLY A 154 4.37 -10.50 -13.15
C GLY A 154 3.43 -9.36 -12.75
N MET A 155 3.10 -8.55 -13.75
CA MET A 155 2.18 -7.43 -13.61
C MET A 155 1.24 -7.39 -14.80
N ILE A 156 -0.07 -7.34 -14.54
CA ILE A 156 -1.07 -7.09 -15.58
C ILE A 156 -1.10 -5.60 -15.88
N LEU A 157 -1.04 -5.24 -17.16
CA LEU A 157 -1.08 -3.85 -17.58
C LEU A 157 -2.54 -3.37 -17.68
N SER A 158 -2.79 -2.17 -17.15
CA SER A 158 -4.11 -1.54 -17.17
C SER A 158 -3.97 -0.03 -17.35
N ALA A 159 -4.95 0.56 -18.02
CA ALA A 159 -5.08 2.00 -18.15
C ALA A 159 -6.07 2.54 -17.10
N SER A 160 -5.77 3.71 -16.54
CA SER A 160 -6.66 4.40 -15.60
C SER A 160 -7.06 5.75 -16.18
N ASP A 161 -8.37 5.92 -16.42
CA ASP A 161 -8.99 7.18 -16.87
C ASP A 161 -10.28 7.39 -16.07
N GLY A 162 -10.15 7.54 -14.75
CA GLY A 162 -11.26 7.52 -13.78
C GLY A 162 -11.85 6.12 -13.51
N SER A 163 -11.81 5.22 -14.50
CA SER A 163 -12.06 3.79 -14.37
C SER A 163 -10.81 2.99 -14.75
N LEU A 164 -10.70 1.76 -14.26
CA LEU A 164 -9.55 0.90 -14.57
C LEU A 164 -9.92 -0.06 -15.69
N THR A 165 -9.23 0.04 -16.83
CA THR A 165 -9.44 -0.80 -18.01
C THR A 165 -8.24 -1.69 -18.25
N LEU A 166 -8.47 -3.00 -18.39
CA LEU A 166 -7.40 -3.95 -18.71
C LEU A 166 -6.95 -3.81 -20.16
N LEU A 167 -5.64 -3.84 -20.37
CA LEU A 167 -5.07 -3.86 -21.71
C LEU A 167 -5.13 -5.29 -22.26
N GLY A 168 -5.62 -5.40 -23.49
CA GLY A 168 -5.70 -6.65 -24.24
C GLY A 168 -5.58 -6.39 -25.73
N THR A 169 -5.55 -7.46 -26.53
CA THR A 169 -5.48 -7.37 -27.99
C THR A 169 -6.88 -7.22 -28.58
N GLN A 170 -6.98 -6.49 -29.71
CA GLN A 170 -8.25 -6.33 -30.42
C GLN A 170 -8.76 -7.65 -31.02
N SER A 171 -7.83 -8.52 -31.42
CA SER A 171 -8.09 -9.85 -31.99
C SER A 171 -7.51 -10.91 -31.07
N LYS A 172 -8.07 -12.14 -31.10
CA LYS A 172 -7.48 -13.26 -30.34
C LYS A 172 -6.11 -13.60 -30.93
N VAL A 173 -5.07 -13.50 -30.12
CA VAL A 173 -3.70 -13.87 -30.50
C VAL A 173 -3.29 -15.18 -29.82
N LYS A 174 -2.17 -15.77 -30.24
CA LYS A 174 -1.62 -16.95 -29.55
C LYS A 174 -1.15 -16.56 -28.15
N ASN A 175 -1.47 -17.39 -27.15
CA ASN A 175 -0.96 -17.21 -25.79
C ASN A 175 0.59 -17.22 -25.80
N GLY A 176 1.20 -16.25 -25.13
CA GLY A 176 2.63 -16.03 -25.13
C GLY A 176 3.18 -15.15 -26.24
N ALA A 177 2.33 -14.60 -27.10
CA ALA A 177 2.75 -13.61 -28.10
C ALA A 177 3.43 -12.42 -27.41
N ILE A 178 4.62 -12.05 -27.90
CA ILE A 178 5.39 -10.91 -27.40
C ILE A 178 4.81 -9.63 -28.00
N VAL A 179 4.59 -8.62 -27.15
CA VAL A 179 4.20 -7.28 -27.56
C VAL A 179 5.48 -6.49 -27.83
N GLY A 180 5.58 -5.88 -29.01
CA GLY A 180 6.70 -5.07 -29.46
C GLY A 180 6.24 -3.79 -30.14
#